data_AF-A0A2V9J2S6-F1
#
_entry.id   AF-A0A2V9J2S6-F1
#
_cell.length_a   1.000
_cell.length_b   1.000
_cell.length_c   1.000
_cell.angle_alpha   90.00
_cell.angle_beta   90.00
_cell.angle_gamma   90.00
#
_symmetry.space_group_name_H-M   'P 1'
#
loop_
_entity.id
_entity.type
_entity.pdbx_description
1 polymer ?
#
loop_
_entity_poly.entity_id
_entity_poly.type
_entity_poly.pdbx_seq_one_letter_code
_entity_poly.pdbx_strand_id
1 'polypeptide(L)'
;MKLEPALPSRNLTDGRLKVVVFTSGPLIPVNSVFLERLSKDPLLDLRGIIVDEYRRPRKNLAQRVLKSLREAQESYEAFEKSTGVPVYRVADIHSEQSLKLIRSLAPQLGVILGGRILRDTVISIPEYGTLNIHKRKVPEYRGGGPVGYWELLAGESSIGVTIHYAIPRVDAGPVLAQATIPIEECDTLESLQIKADILGAQLYHDAIRRAASGLRQGAPQDTSRGKTFRAPSEFKIWRLQRALKKKAAERWPSQQSRPSVVVQIRMLVQYALILPLLLYYRNRFTKQRQAPISMFFYHVVSNSPLNHLCMPLEGFVTQVEFLRRYYKVLSLPEAVERIRSGRNDEIAVSLTFDDGYKDNTWAIEYLKYYGVPASFFVSIGHVLDRRAFEHDRRLGFENAVPMTAEDVRSLVSGGFVVGSHGIYHEDLGGLDPAATDRVLRESRELIEQVCGQAPEHFSFPKGQRKAQITPKSFPLAKKHYRYVYSAYGGYNFPCKGKSHFLRMPSPSDVLELAMAMDGYCGFRQSVAGNAWGLAIDRLPPY
;
A
#
# COMPACT_ATOMS: atom_id res chain seq x y z
N MET A 1 11.07 1.87 21.45
CA MET A 1 10.01 1.48 22.40
C MET A 1 10.63 0.48 23.38
N LYS A 2 10.76 0.82 24.67
CA LYS A 2 11.27 -0.13 25.69
C LYS A 2 10.10 -0.96 26.21
N LEU A 3 10.24 -2.29 26.19
CA LEU A 3 9.26 -3.27 26.65
C LEU A 3 9.49 -3.54 28.14
N GLU A 4 8.46 -3.43 28.96
CA GLU A 4 8.47 -3.96 30.34
C GLU A 4 8.04 -5.44 30.35
N PRO A 5 8.59 -6.27 31.27
CA PRO A 5 8.35 -7.70 31.26
C PRO A 5 6.98 -8.09 31.83
N ALA A 6 6.36 -9.10 31.22
CA ALA A 6 5.04 -9.62 31.57
C ALA A 6 5.04 -10.38 32.91
N LEU A 7 3.95 -10.23 33.69
CA LEU A 7 3.61 -11.07 34.85
C LEU A 7 3.03 -12.43 34.42
N PRO A 8 3.10 -13.48 35.27
CA PRO A 8 2.85 -14.86 34.85
C PRO A 8 1.38 -15.17 34.53
N SER A 9 1.22 -16.00 33.50
CA SER A 9 -0.01 -16.43 32.84
C SER A 9 -0.94 -17.29 33.73
N ARG A 10 -2.22 -16.93 33.80
CA ARG A 10 -3.28 -17.93 34.09
C ARG A 10 -3.60 -18.69 32.80
N ASN A 11 -3.42 -20.01 32.87
CA ASN A 11 -3.48 -20.96 31.76
C ASN A 11 -4.77 -20.86 30.94
N LEU A 12 -4.62 -20.64 29.62
CA LEU A 12 -5.64 -20.94 28.62
C LEU A 12 -5.81 -22.47 28.60
N THR A 13 -7.02 -22.97 28.82
CA THR A 13 -7.32 -24.41 28.95
C THR A 13 -7.01 -25.24 27.69
N ASP A 14 -6.79 -24.59 26.55
CA ASP A 14 -6.45 -25.20 25.25
C ASP A 14 -5.27 -24.49 24.57
N GLY A 15 -4.54 -23.64 25.30
CA GLY A 15 -3.44 -22.81 24.80
C GLY A 15 -3.84 -21.64 23.87
N ARG A 16 -5.05 -21.64 23.28
CA ARG A 16 -5.55 -20.61 22.36
C ARG A 16 -6.72 -19.80 22.94
N LEU A 17 -6.73 -18.49 22.72
CA LEU A 17 -7.80 -17.59 23.12
C LEU A 17 -8.97 -17.66 22.14
N LYS A 18 -10.18 -17.99 22.62
CA LYS A 18 -11.38 -18.06 21.78
C LYS A 18 -11.88 -16.65 21.43
N VAL A 19 -11.82 -16.28 20.17
CA VAL A 19 -12.19 -14.95 19.66
C VAL A 19 -13.45 -15.03 18.81
N VAL A 20 -14.36 -14.07 18.97
CA VAL A 20 -15.48 -13.84 18.05
C VAL A 20 -15.41 -12.39 17.55
N VAL A 21 -15.54 -12.23 16.22
CA VAL A 21 -15.53 -10.91 15.59
C VAL A 21 -16.96 -10.43 15.34
N PHE A 22 -17.22 -9.17 15.65
CA PHE A 22 -18.46 -8.47 15.35
C PHE A 22 -18.21 -7.42 14.27
N THR A 23 -18.97 -7.47 13.17
CA THR A 23 -18.82 -6.54 12.05
C THR A 23 -20.18 -6.28 11.38
N SER A 24 -20.20 -5.41 10.37
CA SER A 24 -21.39 -5.17 9.56
C SER A 24 -21.00 -4.76 8.14
N GLY A 25 -21.89 -5.02 7.18
CA GLY A 25 -21.67 -4.64 5.79
C GLY A 25 -20.67 -5.54 5.06
N PRO A 26 -20.20 -5.12 3.86
CA PRO A 26 -19.33 -5.93 3.02
C PRO A 26 -17.94 -6.10 3.64
N LEU A 27 -17.26 -7.19 3.27
CA LEU A 27 -15.86 -7.41 3.64
C LEU A 27 -14.98 -6.50 2.79
N ILE A 28 -14.35 -5.51 3.44
CA ILE A 28 -13.40 -4.61 2.80
C ILE A 28 -11.98 -5.19 2.83
N PRO A 29 -11.08 -4.83 1.90
CA PRO A 29 -9.76 -5.44 1.77
C PRO A 29 -8.92 -5.41 3.05
N VAL A 30 -8.89 -4.28 3.78
CA VAL A 30 -8.14 -4.18 5.04
C VAL A 30 -8.61 -5.20 6.08
N ASN A 31 -9.92 -5.37 6.20
CA ASN A 31 -10.53 -6.30 7.15
C ASN A 31 -10.33 -7.75 6.71
N SER A 32 -10.32 -8.04 5.41
CA SER A 32 -10.04 -9.38 4.88
C SER A 32 -8.65 -9.85 5.30
N VAL A 33 -7.62 -9.03 5.06
CA VAL A 33 -6.24 -9.32 5.48
C VAL A 33 -6.13 -9.43 7.00
N PHE A 34 -6.81 -8.55 7.75
CA PHE A 34 -6.80 -8.60 9.21
C PHE A 34 -7.39 -9.91 9.74
N LEU A 35 -8.55 -10.33 9.21
CA LEU A 35 -9.21 -11.57 9.60
C LEU A 35 -8.40 -12.80 9.22
N GLU A 36 -7.73 -12.80 8.06
CA GLU A 36 -6.84 -13.88 7.64
C GLU A 36 -5.62 -13.99 8.57
N ARG A 37 -5.09 -12.87 9.05
CA ARG A 37 -4.02 -12.87 10.06
C ARG A 37 -4.51 -13.44 11.37
N LEU A 38 -5.68 -13.01 11.85
CA LEU A 38 -6.27 -13.55 13.08
C LEU A 38 -6.54 -15.06 13.00
N SER A 39 -7.01 -15.56 11.86
CA SER A 39 -7.31 -17.00 11.71
C SER A 39 -6.06 -17.87 11.69
N LYS A 40 -4.92 -17.32 11.27
CA LYS A 40 -3.61 -18.00 11.23
C LYS A 40 -2.78 -17.80 12.49
N ASP A 41 -3.19 -16.94 13.42
CA ASP A 41 -2.42 -16.67 14.63
C ASP A 41 -2.44 -17.88 15.59
N PRO A 42 -1.27 -18.41 15.99
CA PRO A 42 -1.20 -19.60 16.84
C PRO A 42 -1.74 -19.38 18.26
N LEU A 43 -1.90 -18.13 18.71
CA LEU A 43 -2.45 -17.80 20.04
C LEU A 43 -3.98 -17.71 20.05
N LEU A 44 -4.64 -17.70 18.89
CA LEU A 44 -6.06 -17.36 18.77
C LEU A 44 -6.86 -18.50 18.16
N ASP A 45 -8.03 -18.81 18.70
CA ASP A 45 -9.04 -19.67 18.08
C ASP A 45 -10.19 -18.77 17.60
N LEU A 46 -10.21 -18.42 16.31
CA LEU A 46 -11.27 -17.58 15.73
C LEU A 46 -12.54 -18.42 15.53
N ARG A 47 -13.44 -18.38 16.51
CA ARG A 47 -14.66 -19.21 16.57
C ARG A 47 -15.71 -18.85 15.53
N GLY A 48 -15.70 -17.62 15.05
CA GLY A 48 -16.61 -17.15 14.01
C GLY A 48 -16.67 -15.64 13.86
N ILE A 49 -17.25 -15.22 12.74
CA ILE A 49 -17.48 -13.82 12.40
C ILE A 49 -18.99 -13.58 12.34
N ILE A 50 -19.49 -12.66 13.16
CA ILE A 50 -20.89 -12.24 13.17
C ILE A 50 -21.04 -10.97 12.32
N VAL A 51 -21.74 -11.09 11.20
CA VAL A 51 -22.04 -10.00 10.28
C VAL A 51 -23.46 -9.50 10.55
N ASP A 52 -23.58 -8.32 11.16
CA ASP A 52 -24.85 -7.64 11.38
C ASP A 52 -25.34 -7.01 10.06
N GLU A 53 -26.42 -7.56 9.50
CA GLU A 53 -27.02 -7.08 8.25
C GLU A 53 -28.05 -5.97 8.47
N TYR A 54 -28.09 -5.40 9.68
CA TYR A 54 -28.93 -4.27 10.03
C TYR A 54 -28.85 -3.15 8.97
N ARG A 55 -29.97 -2.91 8.28
CA ARG A 55 -30.06 -1.92 7.21
C ARG A 55 -30.07 -0.51 7.78
N ARG A 56 -29.02 0.26 7.51
CA ARG A 56 -29.07 1.73 7.61
C ARG A 56 -29.99 2.32 6.51
N PRO A 57 -30.58 3.51 6.70
CA PRO A 57 -31.46 4.14 5.71
C PRO A 57 -30.82 4.21 4.32
N ARG A 58 -31.62 4.03 3.27
CA ARG A 58 -31.16 3.98 1.87
C ARG A 58 -30.41 5.27 1.50
N LYS A 59 -29.13 5.13 1.17
CA LYS A 59 -28.38 6.15 0.40
C LYS A 59 -29.06 6.34 -0.96
N ASN A 60 -29.02 7.56 -1.50
CA ASN A 60 -29.59 7.84 -2.83
C ASN A 60 -28.83 7.08 -3.93
N LEU A 61 -29.44 6.94 -5.10
CA LEU A 61 -28.94 6.08 -6.18
C LEU A 61 -27.50 6.43 -6.60
N ALA A 62 -27.17 7.71 -6.71
CA ALA A 62 -25.82 8.17 -7.06
C ALA A 62 -24.76 7.72 -6.04
N GLN A 63 -25.07 7.81 -4.74
CA GLN A 63 -24.18 7.32 -3.68
C GLN A 63 -24.03 5.80 -3.71
N ARG A 64 -25.06 5.05 -4.11
CA ARG A 64 -24.97 3.59 -4.26
C ARG A 64 -24.04 3.21 -5.40
N VAL A 65 -24.19 3.85 -6.56
CA VAL A 65 -23.37 3.59 -7.76
C VAL A 65 -21.91 3.99 -7.53
N LEU A 66 -21.66 5.18 -6.97
CA LEU A 66 -20.29 5.62 -6.65
C LEU A 66 -19.61 4.71 -5.61
N LYS A 67 -20.36 4.22 -4.63
CA LYS A 67 -19.84 3.30 -3.62
C LYS A 67 -19.52 1.92 -4.22
N SER A 68 -20.42 1.37 -5.06
CA SER A 68 -20.19 0.07 -5.72
C SER A 68 -19.05 0.10 -6.73
N LEU A 69 -18.76 1.25 -7.34
CA LEU A 69 -17.62 1.40 -8.25
C LEU A 69 -16.28 1.58 -7.52
N ARG A 70 -16.28 2.09 -6.28
CA ARG A 70 -15.07 2.37 -5.50
C ARG A 70 -14.63 1.24 -4.59
N GLU A 71 -15.55 0.47 -4.04
CA GLU A 71 -15.19 -0.62 -3.12
C GLU A 71 -14.95 -1.91 -3.91
N ALA A 72 -13.69 -2.34 -4.03
CA ALA A 72 -13.41 -3.74 -4.25
C ALA A 72 -13.92 -4.50 -3.01
N GLN A 73 -15.01 -5.24 -3.16
CA GLN A 73 -15.60 -6.02 -2.08
C GLN A 73 -15.04 -7.43 -2.17
N GLU A 74 -14.43 -7.88 -1.07
CA GLU A 74 -14.08 -9.28 -0.87
C GLU A 74 -15.35 -10.06 -0.48
N SER A 75 -15.33 -11.37 -0.69
CA SER A 75 -16.45 -12.25 -0.35
C SER A 75 -16.21 -12.94 0.99
N TYR A 76 -17.15 -12.80 1.92
CA TYR A 76 -17.15 -13.58 3.16
C TYR A 76 -17.26 -15.08 2.89
N GLU A 77 -17.96 -15.47 1.82
CA GLU A 77 -18.08 -16.87 1.40
C GLU A 77 -16.71 -17.41 0.91
N ALA A 78 -15.96 -16.61 0.16
CA ALA A 78 -14.60 -16.97 -0.24
C ALA A 78 -13.65 -17.07 0.97
N PHE A 79 -13.79 -16.15 1.94
CA PHE A 79 -13.03 -16.18 3.19
C PHE A 79 -13.33 -17.43 4.04
N GLU A 80 -14.60 -17.76 4.23
CA GLU A 80 -15.03 -18.96 4.96
C GLU A 80 -14.49 -20.22 4.29
N LYS A 81 -14.58 -20.31 2.96
CA LYS A 81 -14.03 -21.44 2.20
C LYS A 81 -12.51 -21.57 2.31
N SER A 82 -11.77 -20.46 2.37
CA SER A 82 -10.31 -20.48 2.40
C SER A 82 -9.73 -20.72 3.81
N THR A 83 -10.44 -20.29 4.86
CA THR A 83 -9.96 -20.34 6.24
C THR A 83 -10.66 -21.40 7.10
N GLY A 84 -11.84 -21.87 6.69
CA GLY A 84 -12.71 -22.74 7.49
C GLY A 84 -13.39 -22.03 8.68
N VAL A 85 -13.20 -20.71 8.83
CA VAL A 85 -13.82 -19.93 9.91
C VAL A 85 -15.27 -19.63 9.55
N PRO A 86 -16.25 -20.02 10.39
CA PRO A 86 -17.65 -19.84 10.06
C PRO A 86 -18.07 -18.37 10.07
N VAL A 87 -18.87 -17.98 9.07
CA VAL A 87 -19.42 -16.63 8.97
C VAL A 87 -20.93 -16.66 9.19
N TYR A 88 -21.39 -16.01 10.26
CA TYR A 88 -22.80 -15.96 10.61
C TYR A 88 -23.39 -14.61 10.26
N ARG A 89 -24.32 -14.60 9.30
CA ARG A 89 -25.10 -13.41 8.93
C ARG A 89 -26.35 -13.35 9.79
N VAL A 90 -26.56 -12.22 10.49
CA VAL A 90 -27.72 -12.01 11.35
C VAL A 90 -28.45 -10.73 10.96
N ALA A 91 -29.79 -10.76 10.99
CA ALA A 91 -30.59 -9.57 10.69
C ALA A 91 -30.47 -8.48 11.77
N ASP A 92 -30.35 -8.92 13.03
CA ASP A 92 -30.15 -8.06 14.19
C ASP A 92 -29.26 -8.78 15.22
N ILE A 93 -28.04 -8.26 15.42
CA ILE A 93 -27.10 -8.78 16.42
C ILE A 93 -27.61 -8.69 17.88
N HIS A 94 -28.65 -7.88 18.16
CA HIS A 94 -29.26 -7.73 19.48
C HIS A 94 -30.46 -8.65 19.71
N SER A 95 -30.90 -9.42 18.71
CA SER A 95 -32.01 -10.36 18.86
C SER A 95 -31.62 -11.55 19.76
N GLU A 96 -32.60 -12.13 20.48
CA GLU A 96 -32.38 -13.30 21.34
C GLU A 96 -31.74 -14.49 20.59
N GLN A 97 -32.09 -14.67 19.31
CA GLN A 97 -31.47 -15.69 18.46
C GLN A 97 -29.97 -15.44 18.27
N SER A 98 -29.59 -14.20 17.96
CA SER A 98 -28.19 -13.80 17.82
C SER A 98 -27.43 -13.92 19.15
N LEU A 99 -28.04 -13.54 20.27
CA LEU A 99 -27.41 -13.67 21.59
C LEU A 99 -27.17 -15.14 21.97
N LYS A 100 -28.13 -16.03 21.68
CA LYS A 100 -27.95 -17.49 21.86
C LYS A 100 -26.83 -18.04 20.99
N LEU A 101 -26.78 -17.64 19.72
CA LEU A 101 -25.69 -18.01 18.81
C LEU A 101 -24.33 -17.55 19.34
N ILE A 102 -24.17 -16.27 19.71
CA ILE A 102 -22.89 -15.73 20.20
C ILE A 102 -22.46 -16.47 21.48
N ARG A 103 -23.37 -16.74 22.42
CA ARG A 103 -23.07 -17.52 23.63
C ARG A 103 -22.65 -18.96 23.31
N SER A 104 -23.26 -19.60 22.32
CA SER A 104 -22.91 -20.97 21.90
C SER A 104 -21.49 -21.11 21.36
N LEU A 105 -20.90 -20.02 20.87
CA LEU A 105 -19.50 -19.99 20.41
C LEU A 105 -18.49 -19.96 21.57
N ALA A 106 -18.95 -19.72 22.81
CA ALA A 106 -18.16 -19.58 24.03
C ALA A 106 -16.95 -18.63 23.86
N PRO A 107 -17.16 -17.37 23.43
CA PRO A 107 -16.07 -16.43 23.21
C PRO A 107 -15.41 -16.04 24.54
N GLN A 108 -14.08 -16.01 24.55
CA GLN A 108 -13.30 -15.40 25.62
C GLN A 108 -13.03 -13.93 25.33
N LEU A 109 -12.88 -13.54 24.07
CA LEU A 109 -12.67 -12.15 23.66
C LEU A 109 -13.57 -11.79 22.47
N GLY A 110 -14.23 -10.64 22.57
CA GLY A 110 -14.93 -10.02 21.43
C GLY A 110 -14.03 -9.03 20.69
N VAL A 111 -14.20 -8.92 19.38
CA VAL A 111 -13.44 -7.98 18.53
C VAL A 111 -14.41 -7.24 17.62
N ILE A 112 -14.53 -5.91 17.78
CA ILE A 112 -15.38 -5.08 16.90
C ILE A 112 -14.56 -4.59 15.70
N LEU A 113 -15.07 -4.84 14.49
CA LEU A 113 -14.54 -4.35 13.21
C LEU A 113 -15.56 -3.45 12.50
N GLY A 114 -15.96 -2.39 13.21
CA GLY A 114 -16.94 -1.42 12.74
C GLY A 114 -18.39 -1.90 12.84
N GLY A 115 -19.30 -1.03 12.42
CA GLY A 115 -20.73 -1.27 12.43
C GLY A 115 -21.52 -0.27 13.27
N ARG A 116 -22.66 -0.70 13.81
CA ARG A 116 -23.46 0.12 14.74
C ARG A 116 -22.99 -0.10 16.17
N ILE A 117 -23.44 0.77 17.07
CA ILE A 117 -23.14 0.67 18.51
C ILE A 117 -23.70 -0.66 19.03
N LEU A 118 -22.82 -1.49 19.60
CA LEU A 118 -23.20 -2.73 20.27
C LEU A 118 -23.63 -2.42 21.70
N ARG A 119 -24.75 -2.99 22.13
CA ARG A 119 -25.29 -2.85 23.48
C ARG A 119 -24.52 -3.74 24.45
N ASP A 120 -24.64 -3.43 25.75
CA ASP A 120 -24.06 -4.22 26.85
C ASP A 120 -24.38 -5.72 26.73
N THR A 121 -25.59 -6.04 26.28
CA THR A 121 -26.07 -7.41 26.04
C THR A 121 -25.22 -8.23 25.06
N VAL A 122 -24.42 -7.59 24.20
CA VAL A 122 -23.46 -8.24 23.30
C VAL A 122 -22.03 -8.10 23.79
N ILE A 123 -21.59 -6.89 24.13
CA ILE A 123 -20.17 -6.62 24.45
C ILE A 123 -19.70 -7.30 25.75
N SER A 124 -20.64 -7.65 26.63
CA SER A 124 -20.38 -8.33 27.90
C SER A 124 -20.55 -9.87 27.81
N ILE A 125 -20.87 -10.43 26.64
CA ILE A 125 -20.90 -11.89 26.44
C ILE A 125 -19.50 -12.52 26.55
N PRO A 126 -18.45 -11.97 25.89
CA PRO A 126 -17.12 -12.55 26.01
C PRO A 126 -16.52 -12.38 27.40
N GLU A 127 -15.90 -13.43 27.93
CA GLU A 127 -15.37 -13.50 29.31
C GLU A 127 -14.42 -12.35 29.66
N TYR A 128 -13.53 -11.97 28.74
CA TYR A 128 -12.56 -10.89 28.90
C TYR A 128 -13.01 -9.57 28.30
N GLY A 129 -14.30 -9.46 27.97
CA GLY A 129 -14.89 -8.30 27.32
C GLY A 129 -14.61 -8.24 25.82
N THR A 130 -14.99 -7.11 25.24
CA THR A 130 -14.93 -6.88 23.80
C THR A 130 -14.00 -5.72 23.51
N LEU A 131 -12.97 -5.94 22.69
CA LEU A 131 -12.12 -4.85 22.20
C LEU A 131 -12.80 -4.14 21.03
N ASN A 132 -12.50 -2.84 20.92
CA ASN A 132 -12.88 -1.98 19.82
C ASN A 132 -11.65 -1.21 19.33
N ILE A 133 -11.59 -1.02 18.00
CA ILE A 133 -10.64 -0.10 17.38
C ILE A 133 -11.33 1.23 17.10
N HIS A 134 -10.80 2.30 17.69
CA HIS A 134 -11.20 3.67 17.43
C HIS A 134 -10.06 4.44 16.77
N LYS A 135 -10.24 4.90 15.54
CA LYS A 135 -9.19 5.52 14.71
C LYS A 135 -9.00 7.01 15.02
N ARG A 136 -8.99 7.36 16.30
CA ARG A 136 -8.68 8.71 16.84
C ARG A 136 -8.02 8.64 18.21
N LYS A 137 -7.52 9.77 18.69
CA LYS A 137 -7.01 9.93 20.06
C LYS A 137 -8.20 9.96 21.04
N VAL A 138 -8.11 9.17 22.10
CA VAL A 138 -9.03 9.26 23.25
C VAL A 138 -8.23 9.71 24.47
N PRO A 139 -8.86 10.46 25.41
CA PRO A 139 -10.28 10.80 25.51
C PRO A 139 -10.77 11.95 24.61
N GLU A 140 -9.88 12.67 23.92
CA GLU A 140 -10.13 13.95 23.25
C GLU A 140 -11.18 13.87 22.13
N TYR A 141 -11.08 12.86 21.25
CA TYR A 141 -11.83 12.74 20.01
C TYR A 141 -12.70 11.46 19.94
N ARG A 142 -13.53 11.24 20.95
CA ARG A 142 -14.50 10.12 20.99
C ARG A 142 -15.62 10.30 19.97
N GLY A 143 -16.25 9.21 19.54
CA GLY A 143 -17.44 9.23 18.70
C GLY A 143 -17.17 9.24 17.20
N GLY A 144 -18.15 9.67 16.41
CA GLY A 144 -18.22 9.34 14.98
C GLY A 144 -17.57 10.35 14.01
N GLY A 145 -17.61 9.99 12.74
CA GLY A 145 -17.16 10.79 11.60
C GLY A 145 -15.96 10.17 10.87
N PRO A 146 -15.54 10.72 9.73
CA PRO A 146 -14.36 10.25 9.01
C PRO A 146 -13.09 10.39 9.84
N VAL A 147 -12.11 9.52 9.64
CA VAL A 147 -10.79 9.60 10.27
C VAL A 147 -10.14 10.94 9.94
N GLY A 148 -9.56 11.60 10.93
CA GLY A 148 -8.89 12.89 10.81
C GLY A 148 -9.78 14.11 10.65
N TYR A 149 -11.11 13.95 10.49
CA TYR A 149 -12.00 15.08 10.24
C TYR A 149 -11.97 16.12 11.37
N TRP A 150 -12.04 15.69 12.64
CA TRP A 150 -12.09 16.62 13.77
C TRP A 150 -10.72 17.18 14.10
N GLU A 151 -9.70 16.33 14.03
CA GLU A 151 -8.31 16.66 14.28
C GLU A 151 -7.81 17.73 13.30
N LEU A 152 -8.14 17.61 12.00
CA LEU A 152 -7.82 18.62 11.00
C LEU A 152 -8.51 19.96 11.26
N LEU A 153 -9.78 19.94 11.71
CA LEU A 153 -10.49 21.17 12.05
C LEU A 153 -9.96 21.84 13.32
N ALA A 154 -9.41 21.05 14.24
CA ALA A 154 -8.77 21.52 15.46
C ALA A 154 -7.31 21.97 15.24
N GLY A 155 -6.74 21.77 14.05
CA GLY A 155 -5.36 22.13 13.74
C GLY A 155 -4.33 21.20 14.40
N GLU A 156 -4.71 19.96 14.68
CA GLU A 156 -3.81 18.94 15.26
C GLU A 156 -2.65 18.62 14.30
N SER A 157 -1.49 18.28 14.87
CA SER A 157 -0.32 17.79 14.12
C SER A 157 -0.35 16.28 13.87
N SER A 158 -1.31 15.56 14.47
CA SER A 158 -1.43 14.10 14.37
C SER A 158 -2.85 13.63 14.61
N ILE A 159 -3.21 12.50 14.02
CA ILE A 159 -4.37 11.70 14.42
C ILE A 159 -3.93 10.56 15.35
N GLY A 160 -4.88 9.82 15.92
CA GLY A 160 -4.59 8.66 16.76
C GLY A 160 -5.25 7.38 16.25
N VAL A 161 -4.80 6.24 16.75
CA VAL A 161 -5.53 4.98 16.72
C VAL A 161 -5.47 4.37 18.11
N THR A 162 -6.62 4.00 18.65
CA THR A 162 -6.79 3.51 20.02
C THR A 162 -7.51 2.17 20.00
N ILE A 163 -6.94 1.18 20.66
CA ILE A 163 -7.61 -0.08 20.99
C ILE A 163 -8.04 -0.01 22.44
N HIS A 164 -9.34 -0.14 22.68
CA HIS A 164 -9.92 -0.04 24.02
C HIS A 164 -11.01 -1.10 24.22
N TYR A 165 -11.30 -1.43 25.47
CA TYR A 165 -12.46 -2.25 25.79
C TYR A 165 -13.75 -1.45 25.56
N ALA A 166 -14.72 -2.06 24.91
CA ALA A 166 -16.06 -1.50 24.76
C ALA A 166 -16.78 -1.54 26.11
N ILE A 167 -17.43 -0.43 26.44
CA ILE A 167 -18.34 -0.29 27.58
C ILE A 167 -19.66 0.32 27.08
N PRO A 168 -20.73 0.38 27.89
CA PRO A 168 -21.99 1.06 27.53
C PRO A 168 -21.90 2.60 27.38
N ARG A 169 -20.78 3.10 26.87
CA ARG A 169 -20.50 4.51 26.57
C ARG A 169 -19.50 4.58 25.40
N VAL A 170 -19.81 5.41 24.41
CA VAL A 170 -19.06 5.49 23.14
C VAL A 170 -17.59 5.88 23.38
N ASP A 171 -16.70 5.00 22.92
CA ASP A 171 -15.23 5.14 22.92
C ASP A 171 -14.61 5.58 24.27
N ALA A 172 -15.26 5.23 25.38
CA ALA A 172 -14.89 5.71 26.72
C ALA A 172 -14.31 4.63 27.64
N GLY A 173 -14.12 3.40 27.14
CA GLY A 173 -13.63 2.30 27.94
C GLY A 173 -12.11 2.25 28.07
N PRO A 174 -11.57 1.39 28.96
CA PRO A 174 -10.14 1.34 29.24
C PRO A 174 -9.29 1.06 27.99
N VAL A 175 -8.21 1.82 27.81
CA VAL A 175 -7.31 1.77 26.64
C VAL A 175 -6.26 0.68 26.85
N LEU A 176 -6.18 -0.26 25.91
CA LEU A 176 -5.20 -1.34 25.92
C LEU A 176 -3.95 -0.98 25.10
N ALA A 177 -4.13 -0.25 24.00
CA ALA A 177 -3.04 0.20 23.14
C ALA A 177 -3.42 1.48 22.40
N GLN A 178 -2.45 2.34 22.13
CA GLN A 178 -2.66 3.56 21.36
C GLN A 178 -1.42 3.90 20.56
N ALA A 179 -1.62 4.46 19.37
CA ALA A 179 -0.56 4.99 18.51
C ALA A 179 -1.01 6.31 17.87
N THR A 180 -0.06 7.09 17.36
CA THR A 180 -0.32 8.34 16.66
C THR A 180 0.23 8.30 15.24
N ILE A 181 -0.41 9.07 14.36
CA ILE A 181 -0.02 9.21 12.95
C ILE A 181 0.17 10.71 12.70
N PRO A 182 1.38 11.17 12.34
CA PRO A 182 1.60 12.55 11.95
C PRO A 182 0.71 12.94 10.76
N ILE A 183 0.15 14.15 10.81
CA ILE A 183 -0.57 14.74 9.68
C ILE A 183 0.45 15.46 8.81
N GLU A 184 0.63 14.97 7.58
CA GLU A 184 1.48 15.57 6.56
C GLU A 184 0.81 16.80 5.92
N GLU A 185 1.62 17.66 5.26
CA GLU A 185 1.16 18.97 4.79
C GLU A 185 -0.09 18.91 3.90
N CYS A 186 -0.16 17.91 3.03
CA CYS A 186 -1.24 17.71 2.07
C CYS A 186 -1.99 16.39 2.31
N ASP A 187 -2.03 15.92 3.56
CA ASP A 187 -2.91 14.81 3.92
C ASP A 187 -4.37 15.15 3.62
N THR A 188 -5.09 14.18 3.06
CA THR A 188 -6.53 14.22 2.84
C THR A 188 -7.22 13.29 3.84
N LEU A 189 -8.55 13.37 3.96
CA LEU A 189 -9.29 12.38 4.76
C LEU A 189 -9.08 10.95 4.25
N GLU A 190 -8.77 10.79 2.95
CA GLU A 190 -8.53 9.50 2.31
C GLU A 190 -7.15 8.95 2.65
N SER A 191 -6.10 9.76 2.55
CA SER A 191 -4.75 9.34 2.98
C SER A 191 -4.70 9.04 4.48
N LEU A 192 -5.32 9.87 5.33
CA LEU A 192 -5.40 9.62 6.77
C LEU A 192 -6.18 8.34 7.11
N GLN A 193 -7.23 8.02 6.34
CA GLN A 193 -7.94 6.75 6.48
C GLN A 193 -7.03 5.57 6.15
N ILE A 194 -6.29 5.63 5.04
CA ILE A 194 -5.32 4.58 4.64
C ILE A 194 -4.27 4.36 5.74
N LYS A 195 -3.65 5.44 6.23
CA LYS A 195 -2.63 5.39 7.30
C LYS A 195 -3.20 4.75 8.57
N ALA A 196 -4.39 5.17 9.00
CA ALA A 196 -5.06 4.65 10.19
C ALA A 196 -5.55 3.20 10.03
N ASP A 197 -5.90 2.79 8.82
CA ASP A 197 -6.31 1.42 8.50
C ASP A 197 -5.13 0.45 8.67
N ILE A 198 -3.98 0.77 8.08
CA ILE A 198 -2.77 -0.05 8.15
C ILE A 198 -2.24 -0.12 9.58
N LEU A 199 -1.96 1.04 10.20
CA LEU A 199 -1.41 1.08 11.56
C LEU A 199 -2.40 0.49 12.56
N GLY A 200 -3.69 0.79 12.38
CA GLY A 200 -4.73 0.30 13.26
C GLY A 200 -4.89 -1.21 13.20
N ALA A 201 -4.83 -1.82 12.02
CA ALA A 201 -4.91 -3.28 11.90
C ALA A 201 -3.72 -3.98 12.59
N GLN A 202 -2.51 -3.44 12.45
CA GLN A 202 -1.32 -3.95 13.15
C GLN A 202 -1.47 -3.80 14.68
N LEU A 203 -1.78 -2.59 15.15
CA LEU A 203 -1.96 -2.30 16.58
C LEU A 203 -3.07 -3.17 17.20
N TYR A 204 -4.14 -3.42 16.46
CA TYR A 204 -5.27 -4.22 16.93
C TYR A 204 -4.91 -5.70 17.07
N HIS A 205 -4.20 -6.24 16.08
CA HIS A 205 -3.68 -7.61 16.14
C HIS A 205 -2.77 -7.81 17.35
N ASP A 206 -1.84 -6.87 17.58
CA ASP A 206 -0.93 -6.92 18.72
C ASP A 206 -1.67 -6.80 20.06
N ALA A 207 -2.70 -5.95 20.13
CA ALA A 207 -3.53 -5.81 21.32
C ALA A 207 -4.33 -7.11 21.64
N ILE A 208 -4.85 -7.79 20.61
CA ILE A 208 -5.52 -9.09 20.76
C ILE A 208 -4.53 -10.15 21.27
N ARG A 209 -3.31 -10.20 20.72
CA ARG A 209 -2.25 -11.09 21.21
C ARG A 209 -1.84 -10.79 22.66
N ARG A 210 -1.75 -9.52 23.05
CA ARG A 210 -1.50 -9.14 24.46
C ARG A 210 -2.60 -9.62 25.40
N ALA A 211 -3.87 -9.52 24.99
CA ALA A 211 -4.99 -10.06 25.74
C ALA A 211 -4.92 -11.59 25.87
N ALA A 212 -4.52 -12.29 24.80
CA ALA A 212 -4.27 -13.73 24.81
C ALA A 212 -3.17 -14.11 25.82
N SER A 213 -2.08 -13.35 25.86
CA SER A 213 -0.97 -13.53 26.80
C SER A 213 -1.26 -13.07 28.25
N GLY A 214 -2.48 -12.61 28.55
CA GLY A 214 -2.91 -12.30 29.92
C GLY A 214 -2.94 -10.81 30.28
N LEU A 215 -2.43 -9.92 29.43
CA LEU A 215 -2.54 -8.46 29.63
C LEU A 215 -3.93 -7.99 29.21
N ARG A 216 -4.92 -8.24 30.08
CA ARG A 216 -6.35 -8.04 29.80
C ARG A 216 -6.92 -6.76 30.40
N GLN A 217 -6.12 -5.96 31.11
CA GLN A 217 -6.56 -4.70 31.70
C GLN A 217 -6.05 -3.51 30.89
N GLY A 218 -6.96 -2.62 30.51
CA GLY A 218 -6.61 -1.33 29.91
C GLY A 218 -6.47 -0.22 30.95
N ALA A 219 -5.79 0.87 30.59
CA ALA A 219 -5.74 2.07 31.40
C ALA A 219 -7.08 2.84 31.34
N PRO A 220 -7.66 3.23 32.48
CA PRO A 220 -8.91 4.00 32.48
C PRO A 220 -8.72 5.36 31.80
N GLN A 221 -9.77 5.84 31.14
CA GLN A 221 -9.77 7.17 30.50
C GLN A 221 -10.32 8.24 31.44
N ASP A 222 -9.68 9.40 31.50
CA ASP A 222 -10.28 10.62 32.08
C ASP A 222 -11.23 11.26 31.06
N THR A 223 -12.51 10.90 31.14
CA THR A 223 -13.51 11.37 30.18
C THR A 223 -13.87 12.86 30.30
N SER A 224 -13.34 13.58 31.30
CA SER A 224 -13.53 15.04 31.44
C SER A 224 -12.67 15.84 30.46
N ARG A 225 -11.53 15.28 30.02
CA ARG A 225 -10.56 15.93 29.12
C ARG A 225 -11.00 16.01 27.66
N GLY A 226 -12.08 15.34 27.27
CA GLY A 226 -12.45 15.22 25.86
C GLY A 226 -13.95 15.14 25.60
N LYS A 227 -14.33 15.34 24.34
CA LYS A 227 -15.74 15.44 23.92
C LYS A 227 -16.15 14.25 23.05
N THR A 228 -17.44 13.97 23.00
CA THR A 228 -18.01 12.97 22.10
C THR A 228 -18.56 13.65 20.87
N PHE A 229 -17.96 13.39 19.72
CA PHE A 229 -18.35 13.96 18.44
C PHE A 229 -19.39 13.08 17.72
N ARG A 230 -20.32 13.72 17.02
CA ARG A 230 -21.25 13.03 16.09
C ARG A 230 -20.67 13.08 14.69
N ALA A 231 -21.03 12.14 13.81
CA ALA A 231 -20.60 12.22 12.42
C ALA A 231 -21.11 13.55 11.78
N PRO A 232 -20.24 14.32 11.10
CA PRO A 232 -20.65 15.53 10.38
C PRO A 232 -21.56 15.17 9.18
N SER A 233 -22.29 16.16 8.66
CA SER A 233 -23.08 15.95 7.44
C SER A 233 -22.20 15.72 6.22
N GLU A 234 -22.71 14.99 5.23
CA GLU A 234 -22.01 14.72 3.97
C GLU A 234 -21.51 16.00 3.27
N PHE A 235 -22.30 17.08 3.33
CA PHE A 235 -21.88 18.38 2.78
C PHE A 235 -20.65 18.96 3.50
N LYS A 236 -20.58 18.85 4.83
CA LYS A 236 -19.42 19.31 5.61
C LYS A 236 -18.18 18.47 5.30
N ILE A 237 -18.34 17.15 5.18
CA ILE A 237 -17.27 16.23 4.75
C ILE A 237 -16.75 16.64 3.37
N TRP A 238 -17.65 16.76 2.40
CA TRP A 238 -17.31 17.15 1.03
C TRP A 238 -16.60 18.50 0.97
N ARG A 239 -17.07 19.50 1.73
CA ARG A 239 -16.45 20.84 1.79
C ARG A 239 -15.01 20.76 2.30
N LEU A 240 -14.76 20.03 3.39
CA LEU A 240 -13.41 19.84 3.90
C LEU A 240 -12.52 19.09 2.89
N GLN A 241 -13.01 17.98 2.33
CA GLN A 241 -12.27 17.22 1.32
C GLN A 241 -11.90 18.07 0.10
N ARG A 242 -12.82 18.93 -0.37
CA ARG A 242 -12.55 19.84 -1.48
C ARG A 242 -11.46 20.86 -1.14
N ALA A 243 -11.49 21.40 0.08
CA ALA A 243 -10.46 22.34 0.55
C ALA A 243 -9.08 21.67 0.65
N LEU A 244 -9.00 20.46 1.21
CA LEU A 244 -7.76 19.69 1.31
C LEU A 244 -7.20 19.36 -0.09
N LYS A 245 -8.05 18.89 -1.01
CA LYS A 245 -7.62 18.61 -2.39
C LYS A 245 -7.15 19.86 -3.13
N LYS A 246 -7.79 21.01 -2.90
CA LYS A 246 -7.34 22.30 -3.46
C LYS A 246 -5.96 22.68 -2.92
N LYS A 247 -5.76 22.60 -1.60
CA LYS A 247 -4.46 22.86 -0.96
C LYS A 247 -3.36 21.95 -1.51
N ALA A 248 -3.65 20.65 -1.63
CA ALA A 248 -2.71 19.68 -2.21
C ALA A 248 -2.35 20.03 -3.66
N ALA A 249 -3.33 20.39 -4.49
CA ALA A 249 -3.11 20.75 -5.89
C ALA A 249 -2.28 22.02 -6.08
N GLU A 250 -2.43 23.01 -5.20
CA GLU A 250 -1.62 24.24 -5.22
C GLU A 250 -0.15 23.97 -4.88
N ARG A 251 0.12 22.97 -4.04
CA ARG A 251 1.47 22.63 -3.57
C ARG A 251 2.23 21.67 -4.47
N TRP A 252 1.55 20.91 -5.33
CA TRP A 252 2.16 19.83 -6.12
C TRP A 252 2.56 20.27 -7.55
N PRO A 253 3.86 20.30 -7.90
CA PRO A 253 4.28 20.59 -9.28
C PRO A 253 3.76 19.56 -10.30
N SER A 254 3.68 18.28 -9.92
CA SER A 254 3.16 17.24 -10.83
C SER A 254 1.65 17.33 -11.06
N GLN A 255 0.88 17.90 -10.12
CA GLN A 255 -0.55 18.17 -10.34
C GLN A 255 -0.80 19.41 -11.20
N GLN A 256 0.13 20.39 -11.20
CA GLN A 256 0.09 21.53 -12.12
C GLN A 256 0.32 21.12 -13.58
N SER A 257 0.95 19.96 -13.80
CA SER A 257 1.25 19.41 -15.13
C SER A 257 0.13 18.53 -15.70
N ARG A 258 -1.02 18.40 -15.00
CA ARG A 258 -2.13 17.57 -15.48
C ARG A 258 -2.67 18.10 -16.80
N PRO A 259 -2.91 17.22 -17.80
CA PRO A 259 -3.50 17.67 -19.05
C PRO A 259 -4.85 18.32 -18.79
N SER A 260 -5.16 19.39 -19.52
CA SER A 260 -6.49 20.01 -19.44
C SER A 260 -7.57 18.99 -19.75
N VAL A 261 -8.79 19.21 -19.26
CA VAL A 261 -9.94 18.31 -19.52
C VAL A 261 -10.11 18.06 -21.03
N VAL A 262 -9.85 19.06 -21.87
CA VAL A 262 -9.86 18.93 -23.34
C VAL A 262 -8.80 17.95 -23.83
N VAL A 263 -7.58 18.01 -23.30
CA VAL A 263 -6.51 17.06 -23.66
C VAL A 263 -6.85 15.65 -23.17
N GLN A 264 -7.41 15.50 -21.97
CA GLN A 264 -7.86 14.20 -21.46
C GLN A 264 -8.96 13.59 -22.33
N ILE A 265 -9.98 14.37 -22.71
CA ILE A 265 -11.03 13.93 -23.64
C ILE A 265 -10.40 13.51 -24.97
N ARG A 266 -9.48 14.32 -25.53
CA ARG A 266 -8.78 13.98 -26.78
C ARG A 266 -7.99 12.68 -26.65
N MET A 267 -7.27 12.49 -25.54
CA MET A 267 -6.53 11.25 -25.25
C MET A 267 -7.47 10.05 -25.15
N LEU A 268 -8.61 10.19 -24.48
CA LEU A 268 -9.62 9.15 -24.35
C LEU A 268 -10.21 8.75 -25.72
N VAL A 269 -10.53 9.74 -26.57
CA VAL A 269 -11.03 9.48 -27.92
C VAL A 269 -9.98 8.76 -28.75
N GLN A 270 -8.73 9.25 -28.74
CA GLN A 270 -7.62 8.60 -29.44
C GLN A 270 -7.35 7.17 -28.94
N TYR A 271 -7.47 6.96 -27.63
CA TYR A 271 -7.35 5.67 -27.00
C TYR A 271 -8.48 4.72 -27.46
N ALA A 272 -9.72 5.18 -27.43
CA ALA A 272 -10.88 4.40 -27.87
C ALA A 272 -10.77 3.98 -29.35
N LEU A 273 -10.25 4.85 -30.21
CA LEU A 273 -10.03 4.56 -31.63
C LEU A 273 -8.98 3.46 -31.86
N ILE A 274 -7.95 3.36 -31.01
CA ILE A 274 -6.88 2.37 -31.16
C ILE A 274 -7.09 1.11 -30.31
N LEU A 275 -8.01 1.14 -29.35
CA LEU A 275 -8.27 0.04 -28.43
C LEU A 275 -8.51 -1.31 -29.13
N PRO A 276 -9.28 -1.42 -30.24
CA PRO A 276 -9.43 -2.70 -30.95
C PRO A 276 -8.09 -3.28 -31.43
N LEU A 277 -7.17 -2.43 -31.90
CA LEU A 277 -5.82 -2.85 -32.32
C LEU A 277 -4.99 -3.31 -31.12
N LEU A 278 -5.06 -2.58 -30.00
CA LEU A 278 -4.37 -2.95 -28.76
C LEU A 278 -4.84 -4.29 -28.22
N LEU A 279 -6.16 -4.52 -28.20
CA LEU A 279 -6.77 -5.78 -27.77
C LEU A 279 -6.46 -6.94 -28.73
N TYR A 280 -6.36 -6.67 -30.03
CA TYR A 280 -5.88 -7.65 -31.01
C TYR A 280 -4.46 -8.12 -30.66
N TYR A 281 -3.53 -7.19 -30.41
CA TYR A 281 -2.17 -7.52 -30.00
C TYR A 281 -2.11 -8.22 -28.65
N ARG A 282 -2.86 -7.75 -27.65
CA ARG A 282 -3.00 -8.39 -26.33
C ARG A 282 -3.37 -9.87 -26.48
N ASN A 283 -4.46 -10.14 -27.20
CA ASN A 283 -4.94 -11.50 -27.42
C ASN A 283 -3.94 -12.36 -28.21
N ARG A 284 -3.26 -11.77 -29.20
CA ARG A 284 -2.21 -12.45 -29.96
C ARG A 284 -1.04 -12.85 -29.06
N PHE A 285 -0.53 -11.93 -28.24
CA PHE A 285 0.60 -12.18 -27.35
C PHE A 285 0.27 -13.23 -26.29
N THR A 286 -0.89 -13.14 -25.65
CA THR A 286 -1.37 -14.14 -24.69
C THR A 286 -1.46 -15.54 -25.34
N LYS A 287 -2.08 -15.66 -26.52
CA LYS A 287 -2.18 -16.95 -27.23
C LYS A 287 -0.80 -17.53 -27.61
N GLN A 288 0.17 -16.66 -27.92
CA GLN A 288 1.53 -17.06 -28.28
C GLN A 288 2.44 -17.29 -27.07
N ARG A 289 1.93 -17.12 -25.84
CA ARG A 289 2.75 -17.11 -24.60
C ARG A 289 3.91 -16.11 -24.69
N GLN A 290 3.62 -14.97 -25.30
CA GLN A 290 4.50 -13.81 -25.47
C GLN A 290 3.92 -12.56 -24.80
N ALA A 291 3.04 -12.75 -23.80
CA ALA A 291 2.42 -11.63 -23.09
C ALA A 291 3.51 -10.79 -22.40
N PRO A 292 3.57 -9.46 -22.62
CA PRO A 292 4.60 -8.62 -22.01
C PRO A 292 4.41 -8.44 -20.51
N ILE A 293 5.51 -8.10 -19.85
CA ILE A 293 5.56 -7.69 -18.45
C ILE A 293 5.98 -6.22 -18.37
N SER A 294 5.13 -5.41 -17.75
CA SER A 294 5.36 -4.00 -17.48
C SER A 294 6.15 -3.83 -16.18
N MET A 295 7.12 -2.92 -16.13
CA MET A 295 7.85 -2.60 -14.90
C MET A 295 7.72 -1.11 -14.63
N PHE A 296 6.98 -0.73 -13.59
CA PHE A 296 6.82 0.67 -13.21
C PHE A 296 7.87 1.08 -12.18
N PHE A 297 8.43 2.27 -12.33
CA PHE A 297 9.30 2.88 -11.33
C PHE A 297 8.62 4.09 -10.68
N TYR A 298 8.54 4.03 -9.36
CA TYR A 298 8.14 5.10 -8.45
C TYR A 298 9.39 5.70 -7.80
N HIS A 299 9.27 6.90 -7.22
CA HIS A 299 10.37 7.52 -6.47
C HIS A 299 9.93 7.81 -5.05
N VAL A 300 9.02 8.77 -4.89
CA VAL A 300 8.48 9.20 -3.60
C VAL A 300 6.97 9.07 -3.59
N VAL A 301 6.44 8.39 -2.58
CA VAL A 301 5.00 8.29 -2.30
C VAL A 301 4.74 8.85 -0.91
N SER A 302 4.28 10.10 -0.85
CA SER A 302 4.05 10.85 0.38
C SER A 302 2.97 11.92 0.18
N ASN A 303 2.28 12.31 1.25
CA ASN A 303 1.40 13.49 1.28
C ASN A 303 2.16 14.76 1.71
N SER A 304 3.50 14.70 1.73
CA SER A 304 4.39 15.87 1.69
C SER A 304 4.97 16.06 0.28
N PRO A 305 4.94 17.28 -0.29
CA PRO A 305 5.43 17.56 -1.65
C PRO A 305 6.97 17.65 -1.68
N LEU A 306 7.64 16.52 -1.44
CA LEU A 306 9.07 16.47 -1.18
C LEU A 306 9.96 16.61 -2.43
N ASN A 307 9.45 16.28 -3.61
CA ASN A 307 10.09 16.57 -4.89
C ASN A 307 9.08 16.54 -6.05
N HIS A 308 9.56 16.85 -7.26
CA HIS A 308 8.75 16.89 -8.49
C HIS A 308 8.22 15.51 -8.95
N LEU A 309 8.78 14.41 -8.45
CA LEU A 309 8.40 13.03 -8.75
C LEU A 309 7.49 12.44 -7.66
N CYS A 310 7.14 13.23 -6.65
CA CYS A 310 6.32 12.79 -5.53
C CYS A 310 4.87 12.53 -5.95
N MET A 311 4.32 11.42 -5.49
CA MET A 311 2.93 11.02 -5.68
C MET A 311 2.20 10.95 -4.33
N PRO A 312 0.96 11.47 -4.21
CA PRO A 312 0.15 11.29 -3.01
C PRO A 312 -0.15 9.81 -2.73
N LEU A 313 -0.18 9.41 -1.45
CA LEU A 313 -0.39 8.02 -1.01
C LEU A 313 -1.69 7.43 -1.57
N GLU A 314 -2.79 8.17 -1.55
CA GLU A 314 -4.08 7.71 -2.08
C GLU A 314 -4.04 7.44 -3.58
N GLY A 315 -3.24 8.20 -4.33
CA GLY A 315 -3.02 7.98 -5.76
C GLY A 315 -2.29 6.67 -6.01
N PHE A 316 -1.21 6.43 -5.27
CA PHE A 316 -0.46 5.17 -5.31
C PHE A 316 -1.32 3.97 -4.93
N VAL A 317 -2.07 4.05 -3.82
CA VAL A 317 -2.96 2.97 -3.37
C VAL A 317 -4.01 2.65 -4.44
N THR A 318 -4.63 3.67 -5.03
CA THR A 318 -5.61 3.47 -6.11
C THR A 318 -4.99 2.73 -7.31
N GLN A 319 -3.74 3.07 -7.69
CA GLN A 319 -3.02 2.37 -8.76
C GLN A 319 -2.74 0.92 -8.40
N VAL A 320 -2.25 0.64 -7.19
CA VAL A 320 -1.95 -0.72 -6.75
C VAL A 320 -3.23 -1.56 -6.66
N GLU A 321 -4.33 -1.01 -6.17
CA GLU A 321 -5.61 -1.72 -6.12
C GLU A 321 -6.15 -2.03 -7.52
N PHE A 322 -6.04 -1.09 -8.46
CA PHE A 322 -6.37 -1.34 -9.86
C PHE A 322 -5.52 -2.48 -10.42
N LEU A 323 -4.21 -2.47 -10.20
CA LEU A 323 -3.32 -3.52 -10.68
C LEU A 323 -3.67 -4.88 -10.07
N ARG A 324 -3.84 -4.97 -8.75
CA ARG A 324 -4.19 -6.22 -8.06
C ARG A 324 -5.53 -6.80 -8.52
N ARG A 325 -6.46 -5.93 -8.91
CA ARG A 325 -7.80 -6.35 -9.36
C ARG A 325 -7.82 -6.91 -10.78
N TYR A 326 -6.98 -6.39 -11.67
CA TYR A 326 -7.07 -6.67 -13.10
C TYR A 326 -5.83 -7.37 -13.69
N TYR A 327 -4.72 -7.42 -12.96
CA TYR A 327 -3.44 -7.93 -13.44
C TYR A 327 -2.70 -8.73 -12.37
N LYS A 328 -1.80 -9.61 -12.82
CA LYS A 328 -0.85 -10.27 -11.92
C LYS A 328 0.27 -9.31 -11.55
N VAL A 329 0.38 -8.98 -10.27
CA VAL A 329 1.52 -8.24 -9.71
C VAL A 329 2.61 -9.25 -9.31
N LEU A 330 3.77 -9.14 -9.92
CA LEU A 330 4.90 -10.07 -9.78
C LEU A 330 5.99 -9.46 -8.92
N SER A 331 6.74 -10.30 -8.21
CA SER A 331 8.05 -9.89 -7.70
C SER A 331 9.03 -9.69 -8.86
N LEU A 332 10.05 -8.85 -8.66
CA LEU A 332 11.03 -8.59 -9.70
C LEU A 332 11.79 -9.86 -10.14
N PRO A 333 12.20 -10.78 -9.25
CA PRO A 333 12.77 -12.08 -9.64
C PRO A 333 11.80 -12.92 -10.48
N GLU A 334 10.52 -12.98 -10.12
CA GLU A 334 9.53 -13.73 -10.89
C GLU A 334 9.30 -13.11 -12.27
N ALA A 335 9.19 -11.78 -12.36
CA ALA A 335 9.07 -11.07 -13.62
C ALA A 335 10.28 -11.36 -14.54
N VAL A 336 11.50 -11.25 -13.99
CA VAL A 336 12.74 -11.55 -14.70
C VAL A 336 12.77 -13.00 -15.19
N GLU A 337 12.41 -13.96 -14.35
CA GLU A 337 12.41 -15.38 -14.72
C GLU A 337 11.40 -15.68 -15.83
N ARG A 338 10.17 -15.17 -15.72
CA ARG A 338 9.14 -15.33 -16.77
C ARG A 338 9.62 -14.77 -18.11
N ILE A 339 10.21 -13.56 -18.10
CA ILE A 339 10.77 -12.96 -19.33
C ILE A 339 11.90 -13.85 -19.89
N ARG A 340 12.85 -14.24 -19.04
CA ARG A 340 14.05 -14.99 -19.44
C ARG A 340 13.78 -16.41 -19.90
N SER A 341 12.71 -17.03 -19.41
CA SER A 341 12.28 -18.35 -19.87
C SER A 341 11.80 -18.32 -21.34
N GLY A 342 11.52 -17.13 -21.87
CA GLY A 342 10.99 -16.92 -23.20
C GLY A 342 9.49 -17.23 -23.32
N ARG A 343 8.78 -17.43 -22.19
CA ARG A 343 7.33 -17.69 -22.17
C ARG A 343 6.64 -16.96 -21.02
N ASN A 344 5.56 -16.26 -21.34
CA ASN A 344 4.63 -15.68 -20.37
C ASN A 344 3.24 -15.61 -21.01
N ASP A 345 2.21 -16.12 -20.33
CA ASP A 345 0.87 -16.30 -20.87
C ASP A 345 -0.11 -15.17 -20.51
N GLU A 346 0.17 -14.38 -19.47
CA GLU A 346 -0.69 -13.29 -19.02
C GLU A 346 0.03 -11.94 -18.99
N ILE A 347 -0.70 -10.85 -19.25
CA ILE A 347 -0.15 -9.49 -19.06
C ILE A 347 0.06 -9.27 -17.57
N ALA A 348 1.28 -8.91 -17.18
CA ALA A 348 1.66 -8.79 -15.78
C ALA A 348 2.47 -7.52 -15.53
N VAL A 349 2.66 -7.21 -14.24
CA VAL A 349 3.33 -5.98 -13.81
C VAL A 349 4.27 -6.24 -12.64
N SER A 350 5.39 -5.50 -12.59
CA SER A 350 6.29 -5.42 -11.43
C SER A 350 6.40 -3.97 -10.97
N LEU A 351 6.43 -3.76 -9.65
CA LEU A 351 6.56 -2.44 -9.03
C LEU A 351 7.99 -2.25 -8.53
N THR A 352 8.60 -1.12 -8.88
CA THR A 352 9.96 -0.76 -8.45
C THR A 352 9.98 0.66 -7.90
N PHE A 353 10.87 0.93 -6.96
CA PHE A 353 11.13 2.24 -6.36
C PHE A 353 12.59 2.58 -6.51
N ASP A 354 12.90 3.79 -6.95
CA ASP A 354 14.28 4.25 -7.13
C ASP A 354 14.73 5.18 -5.98
N ASP A 355 16.04 5.44 -5.94
CA ASP A 355 16.81 6.29 -5.00
C ASP A 355 16.89 5.81 -3.55
N GLY A 356 15.79 5.35 -2.96
CA GLY A 356 15.73 4.91 -1.55
C GLY A 356 15.27 6.00 -0.57
N TYR A 357 14.20 6.72 -0.89
CA TYR A 357 13.59 7.71 0.01
C TYR A 357 12.89 7.06 1.21
N LYS A 358 13.13 7.60 2.40
CA LYS A 358 12.46 7.17 3.65
C LYS A 358 10.97 7.50 3.66
N ASP A 359 10.58 8.55 2.97
CA ASP A 359 9.21 9.07 2.93
C ASP A 359 8.20 8.09 2.32
N ASN A 360 8.68 7.06 1.63
CA ASN A 360 7.89 5.90 1.18
C ASN A 360 7.35 5.03 2.32
N THR A 361 7.55 5.39 3.60
CA THR A 361 7.15 4.61 4.78
C THR A 361 5.72 4.08 4.67
N TRP A 362 4.73 4.92 4.36
CA TRP A 362 3.34 4.47 4.27
C TRP A 362 3.04 3.60 3.05
N ALA A 363 3.74 3.82 1.93
CA ALA A 363 3.66 2.95 0.77
C ALA A 363 4.25 1.56 1.07
N ILE A 364 5.39 1.49 1.77
CA ILE A 364 6.03 0.25 2.20
C ILE A 364 5.12 -0.51 3.16
N GLU A 365 4.56 0.17 4.16
CA GLU A 365 3.63 -0.45 5.11
C GLU A 365 2.35 -0.93 4.42
N TYR A 366 1.83 -0.20 3.44
CA TYR A 366 0.71 -0.66 2.60
C TYR A 366 1.08 -1.94 1.84
N LEU A 367 2.20 -1.92 1.09
CA LEU A 367 2.65 -3.05 0.30
C LEU A 367 2.87 -4.29 1.18
N LYS A 368 3.53 -4.12 2.34
CA LYS A 368 3.77 -5.17 3.33
C LYS A 368 2.48 -5.70 3.93
N TYR A 369 1.53 -4.80 4.25
CA TYR A 369 0.27 -5.21 4.84
C TYR A 369 -0.53 -6.11 3.88
N TYR A 370 -0.63 -5.72 2.62
CA TYR A 370 -1.38 -6.43 1.58
C TYR A 370 -0.59 -7.51 0.83
N GLY A 371 0.67 -7.76 1.20
CA GLY A 371 1.52 -8.76 0.55
C GLY A 371 1.79 -8.46 -0.93
N VAL A 372 1.84 -7.18 -1.29
CA VAL A 372 2.09 -6.76 -2.68
C VAL A 372 3.59 -6.74 -2.92
N PRO A 373 4.11 -7.53 -3.88
CA PRO A 373 5.54 -7.57 -4.14
C PRO A 373 6.00 -6.26 -4.78
N ALA A 374 7.18 -5.79 -4.36
CA ALA A 374 7.85 -4.61 -4.89
C ALA A 374 9.37 -4.74 -4.73
N SER A 375 10.11 -3.86 -5.39
CA SER A 375 11.58 -3.80 -5.31
C SER A 375 12.07 -2.38 -5.13
N PHE A 376 13.17 -2.22 -4.39
CA PHE A 376 13.72 -0.92 -4.03
C PHE A 376 15.18 -0.87 -4.50
N PHE A 377 15.46 -0.02 -5.47
CA PHE A 377 16.80 0.32 -5.91
C PHE A 377 17.31 1.47 -5.06
N VAL A 378 18.39 1.23 -4.29
CA VAL A 378 18.90 2.20 -3.32
C VAL A 378 20.24 2.77 -3.75
N SER A 379 20.40 4.08 -3.61
CA SER A 379 21.70 4.74 -3.70
C SER A 379 22.38 4.65 -2.33
N ILE A 380 23.20 3.62 -2.15
CA ILE A 380 23.64 3.17 -0.82
C ILE A 380 24.49 4.18 -0.05
N GLY A 381 25.22 5.07 -0.73
CA GLY A 381 25.97 6.14 -0.10
C GLY A 381 25.07 7.13 0.63
N HIS A 382 23.94 7.51 0.02
CA HIS A 382 22.95 8.37 0.69
C HIS A 382 22.36 7.71 1.94
N VAL A 383 22.13 6.40 1.90
CA VAL A 383 21.63 5.61 3.04
C VAL A 383 22.63 5.58 4.21
N LEU A 384 23.91 5.39 3.91
CA LEU A 384 24.96 5.28 4.93
C LEU A 384 25.31 6.64 5.53
N ASP A 385 25.48 7.67 4.69
CA ASP A 385 25.86 9.02 5.12
C ASP A 385 24.68 9.84 5.65
N ARG A 386 23.44 9.39 5.41
CA ARG A 386 22.20 10.13 5.68
C ARG A 386 22.15 11.50 4.99
N ARG A 387 22.76 11.60 3.80
CA ARG A 387 22.78 12.82 3.00
C ARG A 387 21.54 12.91 2.12
N ALA A 388 21.02 14.13 1.99
CA ALA A 388 19.92 14.41 1.08
C ALA A 388 20.38 14.24 -0.39
N PHE A 389 19.41 14.00 -1.26
CA PHE A 389 19.63 13.74 -2.67
C PHE A 389 20.00 15.03 -3.41
N GLU A 390 21.21 15.08 -3.96
CA GLU A 390 21.76 16.28 -4.61
C GLU A 390 20.91 16.75 -5.80
N HIS A 391 20.31 15.83 -6.56
CA HIS A 391 19.40 16.20 -7.65
C HIS A 391 18.12 16.88 -7.18
N ASP A 392 17.63 16.57 -5.98
CA ASP A 392 16.48 17.22 -5.37
C ASP A 392 16.87 18.60 -4.83
N ARG A 393 18.02 18.71 -4.17
CA ARG A 393 18.54 20.00 -3.65
C ARG A 393 18.73 21.04 -4.74
N ARG A 394 19.25 20.63 -5.91
CA ARG A 394 19.40 21.51 -7.09
C ARG A 394 18.08 22.07 -7.62
N LEU A 395 16.97 21.40 -7.31
CA LEU A 395 15.62 21.82 -7.66
C LEU A 395 14.90 22.55 -6.50
N GLY A 396 15.60 22.84 -5.41
CA GLY A 396 15.05 23.55 -4.24
C GLY A 396 14.33 22.65 -3.24
N PHE A 397 14.49 21.32 -3.35
CA PHE A 397 13.91 20.37 -2.41
C PHE A 397 14.94 19.95 -1.36
N GLU A 398 14.73 20.33 -0.09
CA GLU A 398 15.71 20.08 0.99
C GLU A 398 15.26 19.02 2.00
N ASN A 399 14.00 18.60 1.95
CA ASN A 399 13.37 17.82 3.02
C ASN A 399 13.29 16.31 2.75
N ALA A 400 13.55 15.87 1.51
CA ALA A 400 13.55 14.46 1.16
C ALA A 400 14.76 13.77 1.79
N VAL A 401 14.53 12.78 2.65
CA VAL A 401 15.61 12.10 3.39
C VAL A 401 15.77 10.65 2.91
N PRO A 402 17.01 10.15 2.83
CA PRO A 402 17.24 8.75 2.48
C PRO A 402 16.79 7.83 3.61
N MET A 403 16.47 6.59 3.25
CA MET A 403 16.34 5.49 4.19
C MET A 403 17.61 5.34 5.03
N THR A 404 17.49 4.81 6.24
CA THR A 404 18.62 4.35 7.04
C THR A 404 18.98 2.91 6.69
N ALA A 405 20.17 2.44 7.09
CA ALA A 405 20.55 1.03 6.95
C ALA A 405 19.58 0.07 7.66
N GLU A 406 18.94 0.51 8.76
CA GLU A 406 17.90 -0.27 9.43
C GLU A 406 16.62 -0.35 8.60
N ASP A 407 16.21 0.75 7.97
CA ASP A 407 15.06 0.77 7.05
C ASP A 407 15.30 -0.18 5.87
N VAL A 408 16.51 -0.17 5.28
CA VAL A 408 16.87 -1.08 4.18
C VAL A 408 16.87 -2.56 4.63
N ARG A 409 17.38 -2.87 5.83
CA ARG A 409 17.25 -4.22 6.40
C ARG A 409 15.79 -4.62 6.64
N SER A 410 14.96 -3.67 7.07
CA SER A 410 13.53 -3.88 7.25
C SER A 410 12.86 -4.25 5.93
N LEU A 411 13.25 -3.65 4.80
CA LEU A 411 12.75 -4.03 3.47
C LEU A 411 13.01 -5.51 3.16
N VAL A 412 14.24 -5.98 3.38
CA VAL A 412 14.62 -7.39 3.16
C VAL A 412 13.80 -8.30 4.07
N SER A 413 13.70 -7.98 5.36
CA SER A 413 12.90 -8.76 6.32
C SER A 413 11.40 -8.76 5.99
N GLY A 414 10.91 -7.73 5.30
CA GLY A 414 9.55 -7.61 4.79
C GLY A 414 9.30 -8.39 3.49
N GLY A 415 10.31 -9.07 2.95
CA GLY A 415 10.21 -9.85 1.71
C GLY A 415 10.36 -9.03 0.44
N PHE A 416 10.81 -7.76 0.54
CA PHE A 416 11.09 -6.94 -0.63
C PHE A 416 12.49 -7.20 -1.17
N VAL A 417 12.64 -6.98 -2.49
CA VAL A 417 13.92 -7.12 -3.18
C VAL A 417 14.65 -5.78 -3.12
N VAL A 418 15.90 -5.79 -2.67
CA VAL A 418 16.78 -4.61 -2.66
C VAL A 418 17.79 -4.73 -3.80
N GLY A 419 17.81 -3.73 -4.68
CA GLY A 419 18.76 -3.61 -5.78
C GLY A 419 19.66 -2.38 -5.62
N SER A 420 20.68 -2.28 -6.48
CA SER A 420 21.57 -1.13 -6.51
C SER A 420 21.07 -0.01 -7.41
N HIS A 421 21.23 1.23 -6.96
CA HIS A 421 21.08 2.45 -7.74
C HIS A 421 22.34 3.33 -7.68
N GLY A 422 23.52 2.69 -7.74
CA GLY A 422 24.81 3.36 -7.58
C GLY A 422 25.15 3.64 -6.12
N ILE A 423 26.12 4.54 -5.88
CA ILE A 423 26.48 4.96 -4.52
C ILE A 423 25.73 6.25 -4.19
N TYR A 424 25.85 7.27 -5.05
CA TYR A 424 25.24 8.60 -4.87
C TYR A 424 24.36 9.03 -6.06
N HIS A 425 23.80 8.07 -6.81
CA HIS A 425 23.00 8.35 -8.02
C HIS A 425 23.87 9.01 -9.11
N GLU A 426 24.99 8.36 -9.45
CA GLU A 426 25.99 8.87 -10.39
C GLU A 426 25.52 8.88 -11.84
N ASP A 427 25.94 9.90 -12.59
CA ASP A 427 25.76 9.93 -14.04
C ASP A 427 26.82 9.07 -14.74
N LEU A 428 26.54 7.77 -14.85
CA LEU A 428 27.48 6.80 -15.44
C LEU A 428 27.85 7.08 -16.90
N GLY A 429 27.10 7.95 -17.59
CA GLY A 429 27.43 8.41 -18.94
C GLY A 429 28.64 9.34 -18.98
N GLY A 430 28.84 10.12 -17.92
CA GLY A 430 29.93 11.10 -17.80
C GLY A 430 31.19 10.58 -17.12
N LEU A 431 31.14 9.39 -16.53
CA LEU A 431 32.29 8.79 -15.84
C LEU A 431 33.23 8.07 -16.82
N ASP A 432 34.52 8.04 -16.47
CA ASP A 432 35.47 7.15 -17.13
C ASP A 432 35.19 5.67 -16.76
N PRO A 433 35.71 4.70 -17.54
CA PRO A 433 35.46 3.28 -17.28
C PRO A 433 35.96 2.78 -15.92
N ALA A 434 37.07 3.30 -15.40
CA ALA A 434 37.63 2.88 -14.12
C ALA A 434 36.79 3.39 -12.94
N ALA A 435 36.33 4.65 -13.01
CA ALA A 435 35.39 5.23 -12.07
C ALA A 435 34.05 4.49 -12.10
N THR A 436 33.54 4.18 -13.30
CA THR A 436 32.30 3.40 -13.47
C THR A 436 32.41 2.01 -12.84
N ASP A 437 33.51 1.28 -13.09
CA ASP A 437 33.74 -0.05 -12.52
C ASP A 437 33.81 -0.01 -10.98
N ARG A 438 34.50 0.99 -10.41
CA ARG A 438 34.57 1.20 -8.96
C ARG A 438 33.20 1.46 -8.35
N VAL A 439 32.44 2.42 -8.89
CA VAL A 439 31.10 2.78 -8.39
C VAL A 439 30.18 1.56 -8.37
N LEU A 440 30.17 0.77 -9.46
CA LEU A 440 29.32 -0.40 -9.58
C LEU A 440 29.71 -1.50 -8.60
N ARG A 441 31.01 -1.78 -8.44
CA ARG A 441 31.55 -2.78 -7.52
C ARG A 441 31.28 -2.39 -6.06
N GLU A 442 31.65 -1.18 -5.67
CA GLU A 442 31.54 -0.71 -4.28
C GLU A 442 30.08 -0.56 -3.86
N SER A 443 29.18 -0.10 -4.75
CA SER A 443 27.75 -0.08 -4.45
C SER A 443 27.21 -1.48 -4.13
N ARG A 444 27.65 -2.51 -4.88
CA ARG A 444 27.27 -3.91 -4.66
C ARG A 444 27.77 -4.42 -3.31
N GLU A 445 29.03 -4.16 -2.99
CA GLU A 445 29.67 -4.57 -1.73
C GLU A 445 29.01 -3.88 -0.51
N LEU A 446 28.72 -2.59 -0.59
CA LEU A 446 28.08 -1.85 0.51
C LEU A 446 26.64 -2.31 0.75
N ILE A 447 25.87 -2.62 -0.30
CA ILE A 447 24.53 -3.19 -0.14
C ILE A 447 24.62 -4.60 0.47
N GLU A 448 25.60 -5.42 0.05
CA GLU A 448 25.84 -6.73 0.65
C GLU A 448 26.13 -6.63 2.15
N GLN A 449 26.94 -5.66 2.57
CA GLN A 449 27.23 -5.41 3.99
C GLN A 449 25.99 -5.02 4.80
N VAL A 450 25.06 -4.25 4.21
CA VAL A 450 23.83 -3.81 4.89
C VAL A 450 22.77 -4.92 4.92
N CYS A 451 22.58 -5.61 3.80
CA CYS A 451 21.49 -6.58 3.59
C CYS A 451 21.88 -8.02 3.92
N GLY A 452 23.17 -8.33 4.03
CA GLY A 452 23.70 -9.68 4.16
C GLY A 452 23.72 -10.51 2.87
N GLN A 453 23.31 -9.92 1.73
CA GLN A 453 23.31 -10.57 0.42
C GLN A 453 23.65 -9.56 -0.67
N ALA A 454 24.53 -9.95 -1.61
CA ALA A 454 24.86 -9.11 -2.75
C ALA A 454 23.66 -8.93 -3.70
N PRO A 455 23.35 -7.69 -4.11
CA PRO A 455 22.25 -7.44 -5.04
C PRO A 455 22.56 -8.01 -6.44
N GLU A 456 21.59 -8.74 -7.02
CA GLU A 456 21.64 -9.19 -8.42
C GLU A 456 21.14 -8.12 -9.43
N HIS A 457 20.37 -7.15 -8.93
CA HIS A 457 19.60 -6.18 -9.72
C HIS A 457 20.21 -4.78 -9.62
N PHE A 458 20.43 -4.13 -10.76
CA PHE A 458 20.95 -2.76 -10.84
C PHE A 458 20.12 -1.87 -11.76
N SER A 459 19.60 -0.78 -11.22
CA SER A 459 18.91 0.26 -11.98
C SER A 459 19.89 1.39 -12.30
N PHE A 460 19.97 1.79 -13.57
CA PHE A 460 20.81 2.93 -13.97
C PHE A 460 20.20 4.25 -13.45
N PRO A 461 20.94 5.07 -12.68
CA PRO A 461 20.51 6.43 -12.34
C PRO A 461 20.15 7.23 -13.59
N LYS A 462 18.96 7.86 -13.61
CA LYS A 462 18.30 8.49 -14.79
C LYS A 462 18.02 7.56 -15.99
N GLY A 463 18.84 6.53 -16.18
CA GLY A 463 18.60 5.35 -17.00
C GLY A 463 18.29 5.57 -18.46
N GLN A 464 18.70 6.70 -19.06
CA GLN A 464 18.38 7.03 -20.46
C GLN A 464 19.34 6.38 -21.45
N ARG A 465 18.79 5.92 -22.58
CA ARG A 465 19.55 5.35 -23.70
C ARG A 465 20.51 6.39 -24.28
N LYS A 466 21.72 5.98 -24.66
CA LYS A 466 22.79 6.84 -25.23
C LYS A 466 23.34 7.92 -24.30
N ALA A 467 22.71 8.16 -23.15
CA ALA A 467 23.18 9.11 -22.15
C ALA A 467 23.86 8.35 -21.00
N GLN A 468 23.11 7.64 -20.15
CA GLN A 468 23.65 6.88 -19.02
C GLN A 468 23.92 5.42 -19.37
N ILE A 469 23.11 4.87 -20.28
CA ILE A 469 23.31 3.53 -20.83
C ILE A 469 24.08 3.69 -22.15
N THR A 470 25.39 3.49 -22.09
CA THR A 470 26.32 3.69 -23.21
C THR A 470 27.09 2.40 -23.51
N PRO A 471 27.79 2.29 -24.66
CA PRO A 471 28.66 1.15 -24.93
C PRO A 471 29.79 0.97 -23.91
N LYS A 472 30.10 2.01 -23.11
CA LYS A 472 31.11 1.98 -22.05
C LYS A 472 30.54 1.52 -20.70
N SER A 473 29.40 2.08 -20.29
CA SER A 473 28.82 1.81 -18.97
C SER A 473 28.05 0.49 -18.91
N PHE A 474 27.38 0.10 -20.01
CA PHE A 474 26.52 -1.09 -20.02
C PHE A 474 27.27 -2.40 -19.78
N PRO A 475 28.42 -2.70 -20.45
CA PRO A 475 29.18 -3.92 -20.17
C PRO A 475 29.71 -3.98 -18.73
N LEU A 476 30.10 -2.85 -18.15
CA LEU A 476 30.57 -2.78 -16.77
C LEU A 476 29.44 -3.05 -15.77
N ALA A 477 28.24 -2.51 -16.00
CA ALA A 477 27.07 -2.86 -15.18
C ALA A 477 26.78 -4.36 -15.27
N LYS A 478 26.85 -4.94 -16.47
CA LYS A 478 26.65 -6.38 -16.71
C LYS A 478 27.75 -7.27 -16.10
N LYS A 479 28.96 -6.74 -15.90
CA LYS A 479 30.06 -7.42 -15.21
C LYS A 479 29.75 -7.62 -13.72
N HIS A 480 29.14 -6.64 -13.07
CA HIS A 480 28.87 -6.67 -11.62
C HIS A 480 27.47 -7.16 -11.27
N TYR A 481 26.49 -6.96 -12.16
CA TYR A 481 25.09 -7.26 -11.92
C TYR A 481 24.51 -8.20 -12.96
N ARG A 482 23.73 -9.17 -12.47
CA ARG A 482 23.08 -10.17 -13.30
C ARG A 482 21.97 -9.56 -14.15
N TYR A 483 21.24 -8.60 -13.60
CA TYR A 483 20.11 -7.93 -14.25
C TYR A 483 20.23 -6.42 -14.16
N VAL A 484 20.06 -5.73 -15.29
CA VAL A 484 20.17 -4.27 -15.36
C VAL A 484 18.89 -3.63 -15.91
N TYR A 485 18.54 -2.46 -15.40
CA TYR A 485 17.25 -1.81 -15.65
C TYR A 485 17.43 -0.38 -16.15
N SER A 486 16.69 -0.01 -17.20
CA SER A 486 16.62 1.36 -17.71
C SER A 486 15.55 2.20 -17.01
N ALA A 487 15.47 3.48 -17.34
CA ALA A 487 14.33 4.35 -17.02
C ALA A 487 13.54 4.73 -18.29
N TYR A 488 13.57 3.86 -19.32
CA TYR A 488 12.83 4.03 -20.56
C TYR A 488 12.35 2.69 -21.12
N GLY A 489 11.48 2.76 -22.12
CA GLY A 489 11.33 1.69 -23.11
C GLY A 489 10.17 0.73 -22.91
N GLY A 490 9.34 0.94 -21.90
CA GLY A 490 8.01 0.33 -21.92
C GLY A 490 7.99 -1.12 -21.45
N TYR A 491 7.66 -2.01 -22.38
CA TYR A 491 7.19 -3.37 -22.13
C TYR A 491 8.31 -4.39 -22.33
N ASN A 492 8.38 -5.40 -21.47
CA ASN A 492 9.33 -6.49 -21.61
C ASN A 492 8.65 -7.73 -22.17
N PHE A 493 8.91 -8.04 -23.43
CA PHE A 493 8.49 -9.29 -24.05
C PHE A 493 9.37 -10.46 -23.61
N PRO A 494 8.81 -11.68 -23.47
CA PRO A 494 9.60 -12.87 -23.17
C PRO A 494 10.71 -13.11 -24.20
N CYS A 495 11.94 -13.23 -23.71
CA CYS A 495 13.12 -13.39 -24.56
C CYS A 495 14.18 -14.21 -23.81
N LYS A 496 14.61 -15.32 -24.42
CA LYS A 496 15.58 -16.24 -23.79
C LYS A 496 16.88 -15.53 -23.45
N GLY A 497 17.30 -15.63 -22.20
CA GLY A 497 18.57 -15.09 -21.73
C GLY A 497 18.63 -13.56 -21.56
N LYS A 498 17.53 -12.83 -21.77
CA LYS A 498 17.45 -11.37 -21.62
C LYS A 498 17.95 -10.92 -20.24
N SER A 499 18.84 -9.94 -20.19
CA SER A 499 19.48 -9.48 -18.95
C SER A 499 19.42 -7.96 -18.75
N HIS A 500 18.84 -7.25 -19.73
CA HIS A 500 18.46 -5.85 -19.65
C HIS A 500 16.94 -5.73 -19.74
N PHE A 501 16.36 -4.94 -18.85
CA PHE A 501 14.92 -4.79 -18.73
C PHE A 501 14.51 -3.32 -18.82
N LEU A 502 13.45 -3.08 -19.57
CA LEU A 502 12.87 -1.77 -19.79
C LEU A 502 11.92 -1.43 -18.65
N ARG A 503 11.86 -0.16 -18.25
CA ARG A 503 10.90 0.31 -17.25
C ARG A 503 10.15 1.55 -17.72
N MET A 504 9.00 1.78 -17.09
CA MET A 504 8.09 2.88 -17.36
C MET A 504 7.98 3.78 -16.13
N PRO A 505 7.92 5.11 -16.31
CA PRO A 505 7.60 5.99 -15.20
C PRO A 505 6.22 5.64 -14.65
N SER A 506 6.03 5.79 -13.34
CA SER A 506 4.72 5.64 -12.71
C SER A 506 3.70 6.54 -13.41
N PRO A 507 2.54 6.01 -13.85
CA PRO A 507 1.48 6.83 -14.45
C PRO A 507 0.95 7.89 -13.48
N SER A 508 0.34 8.96 -13.99
CA SER A 508 -0.15 10.06 -13.15
C SER A 508 -1.50 9.76 -12.49
N ASP A 509 -2.27 8.84 -13.07
CA ASP A 509 -3.57 8.40 -12.59
C ASP A 509 -3.92 7.00 -13.14
N VAL A 510 -5.10 6.51 -12.77
CA VAL A 510 -5.59 5.17 -13.15
C VAL A 510 -5.92 5.08 -14.64
N LEU A 511 -6.30 6.17 -15.30
CA LEU A 511 -6.60 6.16 -16.73
C LEU A 511 -5.31 5.97 -17.54
N GLU A 512 -4.27 6.75 -17.23
CA GLU A 512 -2.94 6.57 -17.85
C GLU A 512 -2.39 5.17 -17.55
N LEU A 513 -2.58 4.66 -16.32
CA LEU A 513 -2.19 3.31 -15.95
C LEU A 513 -2.93 2.24 -16.76
N ALA A 514 -4.24 2.37 -16.94
CA ALA A 514 -5.03 1.44 -17.74
C ALA A 514 -4.56 1.46 -19.21
N MET A 515 -4.36 2.65 -19.78
CA MET A 515 -3.85 2.82 -21.14
C MET A 515 -2.46 2.19 -21.31
N ALA A 516 -1.56 2.39 -20.34
CA ALA A 516 -0.26 1.74 -20.33
C ALA A 516 -0.40 0.22 -20.21
N MET A 517 -1.25 -0.30 -19.34
CA MET A 517 -1.45 -1.75 -19.23
C MET A 517 -2.09 -2.39 -20.48
N ASP A 518 -2.77 -1.60 -21.31
CA ASP A 518 -3.29 -2.01 -22.62
C ASP A 518 -2.32 -1.78 -23.79
N GLY A 519 -1.07 -1.36 -23.53
CA GLY A 519 -0.06 -1.25 -24.58
C GLY A 519 -0.04 0.10 -25.33
N TYR A 520 -0.77 1.10 -24.85
CA TYR A 520 -0.88 2.39 -25.52
C TYR A 520 0.43 3.19 -25.41
N CYS A 521 1.02 3.55 -26.55
CA CYS A 521 2.25 4.37 -26.62
C CYS A 521 2.00 5.77 -27.19
N GLY A 522 0.73 6.22 -27.19
CA GLY A 522 0.28 7.42 -27.91
C GLY A 522 -0.26 7.08 -29.30
N PHE A 523 -1.25 7.83 -29.76
CA PHE A 523 -1.99 7.55 -30.99
C PHE A 523 -1.07 7.42 -32.21
N ARG A 524 -0.25 8.43 -32.48
CA ARG A 524 0.67 8.44 -33.63
C ARG A 524 1.65 7.29 -33.60
N GLN A 525 2.25 7.00 -32.44
CA GLN A 525 3.20 5.89 -32.31
C GLN A 525 2.51 4.54 -32.49
N SER A 526 1.31 4.37 -31.92
CA SER A 526 0.54 3.13 -32.00
C SER A 526 0.11 2.83 -33.44
N VAL A 527 -0.38 3.86 -34.16
CA VAL A 527 -0.73 3.76 -35.59
C VAL A 527 0.51 3.50 -36.46
N ALA A 528 1.66 4.11 -36.11
CA ALA A 528 2.94 3.87 -36.79
C ALA A 528 3.58 2.50 -36.47
N GLY A 529 2.85 1.58 -35.83
CA GLY A 529 3.31 0.21 -35.55
C GLY A 529 4.11 0.03 -34.26
N ASN A 530 4.22 1.07 -33.42
CA ASN A 530 4.86 0.99 -32.10
C ASN A 530 3.84 0.79 -30.95
N ALA A 531 2.68 0.19 -31.23
CA ALA A 531 1.81 -0.31 -30.17
C ALA A 531 2.59 -1.32 -29.31
N TRP A 532 2.35 -1.35 -28.00
CA TRP A 532 3.11 -2.17 -27.06
C TRP A 532 4.63 -1.95 -27.07
N GLY A 533 5.12 -0.79 -27.55
CA GLY A 533 6.55 -0.49 -27.57
C GLY A 533 7.38 -1.41 -28.48
N LEU A 534 6.76 -2.05 -29.47
CA LEU A 534 7.38 -3.07 -30.33
C LEU A 534 8.64 -2.58 -31.07
N ALA A 535 8.74 -1.29 -31.39
CA ALA A 535 9.93 -0.72 -32.01
C ALA A 535 11.05 -0.48 -30.98
N ILE A 536 10.70 -0.20 -29.72
CA ILE A 536 11.65 0.12 -28.66
C ILE A 536 12.36 -1.13 -28.15
N ASP A 537 11.64 -2.25 -27.99
CA ASP A 537 12.22 -3.52 -27.51
C ASP A 537 13.30 -4.08 -28.46
N ARG A 538 13.30 -3.65 -29.75
CA ARG A 538 14.29 -4.06 -30.76
C ARG A 538 15.56 -3.22 -30.75
N LEU A 539 15.58 -2.10 -30.03
CA LEU A 539 16.71 -1.20 -30.02
C LEU A 539 17.83 -1.76 -29.14
N PRO A 540 19.11 -1.54 -29.52
CA PRO A 540 20.20 -1.86 -28.60
C PRO A 540 20.02 -1.05 -27.30
N PRO A 541 20.49 -1.61 -26.17
CA PRO A 541 20.38 -0.95 -24.88
C PRO A 541 21.19 0.36 -24.80
N TYR A 542 22.12 0.59 -25.72
CA TYR A 542 23.01 1.76 -25.76
C TYR A 542 22.99 2.48 -27.11
#